data_AF-W6UJ59-F1
#
_entry.id   AF-W6UJ59-F1
#
_cell.length_a   1.000
_cell.length_b   1.000
_cell.length_c   1.000
_cell.angle_alpha   90.00
_cell.angle_beta   90.00
_cell.angle_gamma   90.00
#
_symmetry.space_group_name_H-M   'P 1'
#
loop_
_entity.id
_entity.type
_entity.pdbx_description
1 polymer ?
#
loop_
_entity_poly.entity_id
_entity_poly.type
_entity_poly.pdbx_seq_one_letter_code
_entity_poly.pdbx_strand_id
1 'polypeptide(L)'
;MSIGVNIFRTILCRQPCNLLLTRSWSSPAVYFISEFFNPLQPHMVAVAEGLRMCHDFGHFSSYAKTIIVSTVILRSALASPLYAFTERNHALVISAYHQSALETSNPAHSIRQKDGKIDARLQRSLFQRTFTQYCQKLRCHPLKSALFGMIQLPVWMTVTFGLRNACGHQITPFLYWPPMIPEFVSEGLTSPTTSLCLIAATTLATGLNVEISHIRRVYGQTATTTMTLDPKLAAQDCATTVMPTCLPWQLKFAHRVGHLGTLLISFFSFFAPSALVIFWCTSASHQLVLNLFCLSNRVRGLLGITKTPVDAKRPYLALWRVAKSHYRILRRISNRD
;
A
#
# COMPACT_ATOMS: atom_id res chain seq x y z
N MET A 1 14.87 9.28 -38.90
CA MET A 1 14.03 8.08 -38.63
C MET A 1 14.80 6.86 -39.13
N SER A 2 14.75 5.73 -38.41
CA SER A 2 15.54 4.48 -38.61
C SER A 2 16.82 4.28 -37.78
N ILE A 3 16.77 4.57 -36.48
CA ILE A 3 17.79 4.10 -35.50
C ILE A 3 17.18 3.08 -34.50
N GLY A 4 15.86 2.95 -34.43
CA GLY A 4 15.17 2.16 -33.39
C GLY A 4 14.98 0.66 -33.65
N VAL A 5 15.32 0.12 -34.83
CA VAL A 5 14.98 -1.27 -35.19
C VAL A 5 16.17 -2.25 -35.03
N ASN A 6 17.41 -1.76 -35.03
CA ASN A 6 18.60 -2.63 -34.96
C ASN A 6 19.01 -3.05 -33.54
N ILE A 7 18.54 -2.36 -32.48
CA ILE A 7 18.83 -2.73 -31.09
C ILE A 7 17.97 -3.94 -30.66
N PHE A 8 16.79 -4.13 -31.25
CA PHE A 8 15.91 -5.25 -30.92
C PHE A 8 16.39 -6.59 -31.52
N ARG A 9 17.13 -6.56 -32.64
CA ARG A 9 17.66 -7.77 -33.30
C ARG A 9 18.91 -8.32 -32.62
N THR A 10 19.68 -7.52 -31.90
CA THR A 10 20.90 -7.97 -31.20
C THR A 10 20.60 -8.66 -29.87
N ILE A 11 19.37 -8.55 -29.34
CA ILE A 11 18.93 -9.17 -28.08
C ILE A 11 18.53 -10.65 -28.27
N LEU A 12 18.25 -11.10 -29.51
CA LEU A 12 17.69 -12.43 -29.76
C LEU A 12 18.69 -13.53 -30.16
N CYS A 13 19.97 -13.20 -30.36
CA CYS A 13 20.96 -14.19 -30.84
C CYS A 13 22.28 -14.13 -30.06
N ARG A 14 22.29 -14.57 -28.80
CA ARG A 14 23.52 -15.10 -28.16
C ARG A 14 23.24 -15.87 -26.87
N GLN A 15 22.79 -17.12 -26.98
CA GLN A 15 23.34 -18.25 -26.21
C GLN A 15 22.66 -19.56 -26.62
N PRO A 16 23.41 -20.65 -26.83
CA PRO A 16 22.82 -21.95 -27.14
C PRO A 16 22.20 -22.58 -25.89
N CYS A 17 20.91 -22.94 -26.01
CA CYS A 17 20.23 -23.89 -25.15
C CYS A 17 20.98 -25.23 -25.18
N ASN A 18 21.71 -25.60 -24.13
CA ASN A 18 22.12 -26.97 -23.86
C ASN A 18 22.52 -27.12 -22.38
N LEU A 19 21.53 -27.41 -21.52
CA LEU A 19 21.67 -28.19 -20.27
C LEU A 19 20.31 -28.21 -19.55
N LEU A 20 19.39 -29.05 -20.04
CA LEU A 20 18.20 -29.46 -19.29
C LEU A 20 18.64 -30.45 -18.20
N LEU A 21 19.15 -29.92 -17.09
CA LEU A 21 19.28 -30.68 -15.85
C LEU A 21 17.88 -30.81 -15.25
N THR A 22 17.33 -32.03 -15.23
CA THR A 22 16.02 -32.34 -14.64
C THR A 22 16.05 -32.04 -13.14
N ARG A 23 15.53 -30.87 -12.76
CA ARG A 23 15.62 -30.32 -11.40
C ARG A 23 14.33 -30.62 -10.64
N SER A 24 14.39 -31.57 -9.72
CA SER A 24 13.31 -31.88 -8.77
C SER A 24 13.16 -30.73 -7.77
N TRP A 25 12.12 -29.92 -7.92
CA TRP A 25 11.75 -28.88 -6.95
C TRP A 25 10.60 -29.40 -6.09
N SER A 26 10.78 -29.42 -4.76
CA SER A 26 9.85 -30.02 -3.80
C SER A 26 8.57 -29.20 -3.53
N SER A 27 8.43 -28.00 -4.11
CA SER A 27 7.24 -27.16 -3.93
C SER A 27 6.97 -26.23 -5.13
N PRO A 28 5.71 -26.13 -5.60
CA PRO A 28 5.30 -25.19 -6.65
C PRO A 28 5.62 -23.73 -6.32
N ALA A 29 5.63 -23.36 -5.03
CA ALA A 29 5.95 -22.00 -4.58
C ALA A 29 7.44 -21.66 -4.81
N VAL A 30 8.33 -22.62 -4.56
CA VAL A 30 9.77 -22.45 -4.79
C VAL A 30 10.04 -22.33 -6.28
N TYR A 31 9.37 -23.15 -7.10
CA TYR A 31 9.46 -23.07 -8.56
C TYR A 31 8.95 -21.73 -9.10
N PHE A 32 7.79 -21.26 -8.63
CA PHE A 32 7.26 -19.96 -9.05
C PHE A 32 8.20 -18.81 -8.70
N ILE A 33 8.74 -18.81 -7.47
CA ILE A 33 9.66 -17.75 -7.04
C ILE A 33 11.00 -17.83 -7.80
N SER A 34 11.54 -19.03 -8.02
CA SER A 34 12.82 -19.19 -8.70
C SER A 34 12.74 -18.88 -10.19
N GLU A 35 11.64 -19.25 -10.85
CA GLU A 35 11.46 -19.05 -12.29
C GLU A 35 11.01 -17.63 -12.63
N PHE A 36 10.06 -17.08 -11.85
CA PHE A 36 9.56 -15.73 -12.09
C PHE A 36 10.61 -14.68 -11.75
N PHE A 37 11.34 -14.82 -10.64
CA PHE A 37 12.37 -13.86 -10.25
C PHE A 37 13.78 -14.24 -10.74
N ASN A 38 13.86 -15.08 -11.78
CA ASN A 38 15.11 -15.43 -12.43
C ASN A 38 15.76 -14.17 -13.04
N PRO A 39 17.06 -13.89 -12.82
CA PRO A 39 17.74 -12.71 -13.35
C PRO A 39 17.65 -12.56 -14.87
N LEU A 40 17.44 -13.65 -15.61
CA LEU A 40 17.27 -13.63 -17.06
C LEU A 40 15.89 -13.13 -17.53
N GLN A 41 14.91 -13.06 -16.63
CA GLN A 41 13.57 -12.60 -16.97
C GLN A 41 13.58 -11.10 -17.29
N PRO A 42 12.80 -10.65 -18.28
CA PRO A 42 12.89 -9.28 -18.80
C PRO A 42 12.57 -8.22 -17.75
N HIS A 43 11.66 -8.54 -16.82
CA HIS A 43 11.27 -7.62 -15.74
C HIS A 43 12.33 -7.52 -14.63
N MET A 44 13.19 -8.51 -14.45
CA MET A 44 14.37 -8.42 -13.56
C MET A 44 15.47 -7.59 -14.20
N VAL A 45 15.77 -7.84 -15.48
CA VAL A 45 16.73 -7.06 -16.28
C VAL A 45 16.32 -5.59 -16.35
N ALA A 46 15.02 -5.32 -16.55
CA ALA A 46 14.49 -3.95 -16.60
C ALA A 46 14.75 -3.15 -15.30
N VAL A 47 14.78 -3.80 -14.14
CA VAL A 47 15.10 -3.12 -12.87
C VAL A 47 16.56 -2.70 -12.84
N ALA A 48 17.49 -3.59 -13.22
CA ALA A 48 18.92 -3.27 -13.21
C ALA A 48 19.30 -2.26 -14.29
N GLU A 49 18.82 -2.45 -15.53
CA GLU A 49 19.07 -1.49 -16.61
C GLU A 49 18.40 -0.14 -16.33
N GLY A 50 17.20 -0.14 -15.73
CA GLY A 50 16.53 1.09 -15.30
C GLY A 50 17.34 1.84 -14.23
N LEU A 51 17.99 1.13 -13.30
CA LEU A 51 18.88 1.73 -12.31
C LEU A 51 20.15 2.29 -12.96
N ARG A 52 20.80 1.56 -13.87
CA ARG A 52 21.98 2.07 -14.60
C ARG A 52 21.63 3.31 -15.40
N MET A 53 20.51 3.26 -16.13
CA MET A 53 19.99 4.40 -16.86
C MET A 53 19.78 5.62 -15.94
N CYS A 54 19.17 5.44 -14.76
CA CYS A 54 19.00 6.54 -13.80
C CYS A 54 20.34 7.05 -13.24
N HIS A 55 21.32 6.16 -13.05
CA HIS A 55 22.66 6.52 -12.57
C HIS A 55 23.39 7.37 -13.62
N ASP A 56 23.40 6.93 -14.87
CA ASP A 56 24.14 7.54 -15.96
C ASP A 56 23.52 8.87 -16.39
N PHE A 57 22.18 8.95 -16.51
CA PHE A 57 21.49 10.21 -16.81
C PHE A 57 21.56 11.22 -15.65
N GLY A 58 21.54 10.73 -14.40
CA GLY A 58 21.58 11.57 -13.22
C GLY A 58 22.99 12.03 -12.83
N HIS A 59 24.03 11.47 -13.46
CA HIS A 59 25.44 11.65 -13.08
C HIS A 59 25.66 11.50 -11.57
N PHE A 60 24.99 10.51 -10.96
CA PHE A 60 25.08 10.31 -9.51
C PHE A 60 26.44 9.71 -9.15
N SER A 61 27.00 10.18 -8.03
CA SER A 61 28.30 9.70 -7.55
C SER A 61 28.26 8.33 -6.85
N SER A 62 27.06 7.81 -6.57
CA SER A 62 26.85 6.56 -5.84
C SER A 62 25.50 5.97 -6.19
N TYR A 63 25.45 4.64 -6.31
CA TYR A 63 24.22 3.89 -6.54
C TYR A 63 23.21 3.98 -5.40
N ALA A 64 23.63 4.28 -4.16
CA ALA A 64 22.69 4.55 -3.08
C ALA A 64 21.76 5.73 -3.40
N LYS A 65 22.31 6.81 -3.96
CA LYS A 65 21.54 7.99 -4.40
C LYS A 65 20.63 7.64 -5.58
N THR A 66 21.15 6.87 -6.53
CA THR A 66 20.36 6.39 -7.67
C THR A 66 19.16 5.56 -7.22
N ILE A 67 19.32 4.66 -6.25
CA ILE A 67 18.22 3.86 -5.70
C ILE A 67 17.16 4.78 -5.10
N ILE A 68 17.56 5.78 -4.30
CA ILE A 68 16.63 6.74 -3.68
C ILE A 68 15.86 7.51 -4.77
N VAL A 69 16.56 8.13 -5.71
CA VAL A 69 15.96 8.98 -6.76
C VAL A 69 15.08 8.16 -7.69
N SER A 70 15.55 7.03 -8.19
CA SER A 70 14.77 6.14 -9.07
C SER A 70 13.52 5.62 -8.37
N THR A 71 13.60 5.31 -7.06
CA THR A 71 12.43 4.90 -6.27
C THR A 71 11.43 6.03 -6.16
N VAL A 72 11.86 7.26 -5.87
CA VAL A 72 10.97 8.42 -5.78
C VAL A 72 10.31 8.70 -7.13
N ILE A 73 11.06 8.64 -8.23
CA ILE A 73 10.52 8.83 -9.60
C ILE A 73 9.50 7.74 -9.92
N LEU A 74 9.87 6.46 -9.76
CA LEU A 74 8.99 5.33 -10.05
C LEU A 74 7.69 5.40 -9.25
N ARG A 75 7.78 5.70 -7.95
CA ARG A 75 6.62 5.85 -7.09
C ARG A 75 5.79 7.08 -7.44
N SER A 76 6.44 8.18 -7.81
CA SER A 76 5.71 9.38 -8.20
C SER A 76 4.92 9.14 -9.49
N ALA A 77 5.52 8.45 -10.46
CA ALA A 77 4.93 8.13 -11.76
C ALA A 77 3.83 7.05 -11.69
N LEU A 78 4.02 6.00 -10.89
CA LEU A 78 3.06 4.88 -10.81
C LEU A 78 2.12 5.01 -9.61
N ALA A 79 2.67 5.19 -8.41
CA ALA A 79 1.92 5.10 -7.18
C ALA A 79 1.00 6.31 -6.98
N SER A 80 1.47 7.54 -7.22
CA SER A 80 0.67 8.76 -6.99
C SER A 80 -0.62 8.84 -7.83
N PRO A 81 -0.60 8.70 -9.17
CA PRO A 81 -1.83 8.79 -9.96
C PRO A 81 -2.78 7.64 -9.65
N LEU A 82 -2.23 6.43 -9.43
CA LEU A 82 -3.04 5.27 -9.06
C LEU A 82 -3.69 5.47 -7.68
N TYR A 83 -2.95 5.98 -6.72
CA TYR A 83 -3.47 6.30 -5.39
C TYR A 83 -4.59 7.34 -5.49
N ALA A 84 -4.39 8.44 -6.22
CA ALA A 84 -5.40 9.45 -6.44
C ALA A 84 -6.67 8.88 -7.10
N PHE A 85 -6.52 7.99 -8.09
CA PHE A 85 -7.63 7.29 -8.72
C PHE A 85 -8.40 6.42 -7.71
N THR A 86 -7.70 5.62 -6.91
CA THR A 86 -8.33 4.77 -5.90
C THR A 86 -9.04 5.57 -4.82
N GLU A 87 -8.49 6.71 -4.42
CA GLU A 87 -9.08 7.62 -3.45
C GLU A 87 -10.35 8.30 -3.96
N ARG A 88 -10.36 8.75 -5.22
CA ARG A 88 -11.58 9.27 -5.87
C ARG A 88 -12.69 8.23 -5.86
N ASN A 89 -12.39 7.01 -6.28
CA ASN A 89 -13.40 5.94 -6.31
C ASN A 89 -13.81 5.53 -4.88
N HIS A 90 -12.89 5.52 -3.92
CA HIS A 90 -13.20 5.23 -2.53
C HIS A 90 -14.16 6.27 -1.91
N ALA A 91 -13.95 7.56 -2.20
CA ALA A 91 -14.87 8.62 -1.78
C ALA A 91 -16.29 8.42 -2.33
N LEU A 92 -16.43 8.03 -3.60
CA LEU A 92 -17.72 7.69 -4.20
C LEU A 92 -18.37 6.49 -3.51
N VAL A 93 -17.60 5.43 -3.21
CA VAL A 93 -18.10 4.26 -2.49
C VAL A 93 -18.57 4.62 -1.08
N ILE A 94 -17.85 5.50 -0.37
CA ILE A 94 -18.28 6.00 0.96
C ILE A 94 -19.61 6.76 0.84
N SER A 95 -19.77 7.61 -0.18
CA SER A 95 -21.03 8.33 -0.40
C SER A 95 -22.20 7.40 -0.72
N ALA A 96 -21.97 6.35 -1.52
CA ALA A 96 -22.96 5.32 -1.82
C ALA A 96 -23.37 4.54 -0.57
N TYR A 97 -22.38 4.13 0.23
CA TYR A 97 -22.58 3.45 1.50
C TYR A 97 -23.44 4.30 2.44
N HIS A 98 -23.10 5.58 2.59
CA HIS A 98 -23.83 6.51 3.43
C HIS A 98 -25.30 6.66 2.98
N GLN A 99 -25.55 6.85 1.68
CA GLN A 99 -26.92 6.94 1.14
C GLN A 99 -27.72 5.66 1.38
N SER A 100 -27.11 4.48 1.15
CA SER A 100 -27.77 3.21 1.45
C SER A 100 -28.08 3.02 2.93
N ALA A 101 -27.20 3.46 3.83
CA ALA A 101 -27.40 3.34 5.26
C ALA A 101 -28.57 4.22 5.72
N LEU A 102 -28.64 5.46 5.25
CA LEU A 102 -29.76 6.36 5.53
C LEU A 102 -31.10 5.79 5.05
N GLU A 103 -31.16 5.28 3.82
CA GLU A 103 -32.39 4.72 3.25
C GLU A 103 -32.87 3.49 4.02
N THR A 104 -31.95 2.58 4.40
CA THR A 104 -32.31 1.41 5.20
C THR A 104 -32.69 1.74 6.65
N SER A 105 -32.20 2.86 7.19
CA SER A 105 -32.56 3.33 8.53
C SER A 105 -33.91 4.06 8.56
N ASN A 106 -34.43 4.47 7.40
CA ASN A 106 -35.67 5.22 7.33
C ASN A 106 -36.86 4.30 7.70
N PRO A 107 -37.67 4.66 8.71
CA PRO A 107 -38.82 3.83 9.12
C PRO A 107 -39.84 3.60 8.00
N ALA A 108 -39.89 4.47 6.99
CA ALA A 108 -40.74 4.30 5.80
C ALA A 108 -40.35 3.07 4.95
N HIS A 109 -39.08 2.65 4.99
CA HIS A 109 -38.55 1.51 4.23
C HIS A 109 -38.19 0.33 5.14
N SER A 110 -38.20 0.53 6.47
CA SER A 110 -38.07 -0.57 7.43
C SER A 110 -39.29 -1.48 7.27
N ILE A 111 -39.07 -2.66 6.70
CA ILE A 111 -40.13 -3.68 6.59
C ILE A 111 -40.50 -4.09 8.01
N ARG A 112 -41.61 -3.54 8.51
CA ARG A 112 -42.21 -3.96 9.78
C ARG A 112 -42.71 -5.38 9.61
N GLN A 113 -41.97 -6.35 10.13
CA GLN A 113 -42.48 -7.70 10.26
C GLN A 113 -43.61 -7.71 11.30
N LYS A 114 -44.62 -8.55 11.07
CA LYS A 114 -45.85 -8.66 11.87
C LYS A 114 -45.59 -8.92 13.37
N ASP A 115 -44.38 -9.35 13.73
CA ASP A 115 -43.94 -9.72 15.09
C ASP A 115 -43.10 -8.64 15.80
N GLY A 116 -42.94 -7.44 15.22
CA GLY A 116 -42.21 -6.34 15.84
C GLY A 116 -40.68 -6.50 15.94
N LYS A 117 -40.12 -7.66 15.53
CA LYS A 117 -38.69 -7.90 15.40
C LYS A 117 -38.23 -7.65 13.96
N ILE A 118 -37.11 -6.95 13.81
CA ILE A 118 -36.48 -6.71 12.51
C ILE A 118 -35.68 -7.97 12.12
N ASP A 119 -36.01 -8.61 11.01
CA ASP A 119 -35.21 -9.70 10.48
C ASP A 119 -33.88 -9.16 9.93
N ALA A 120 -32.80 -9.43 10.67
CA ALA A 120 -31.45 -9.00 10.34
C ALA A 120 -30.98 -9.52 8.96
N ARG A 121 -31.49 -10.68 8.51
CA ARG A 121 -31.13 -11.24 7.19
C ARG A 121 -31.75 -10.41 6.06
N LEU A 122 -33.02 -10.03 6.23
CA LEU A 122 -33.74 -9.21 5.26
C LEU A 122 -33.18 -7.79 5.20
N GLN A 123 -32.88 -7.18 6.36
CA GLN A 123 -32.27 -5.85 6.41
C GLN A 123 -30.90 -5.85 5.71
N ARG A 124 -30.10 -6.90 5.90
CA ARG A 124 -28.80 -7.04 5.22
C ARG A 124 -28.95 -7.21 3.70
N SER A 125 -29.94 -7.97 3.24
CA SER A 125 -30.17 -8.17 1.80
C SER A 125 -30.67 -6.90 1.11
N LEU A 126 -31.56 -6.14 1.77
CA LEU A 126 -31.98 -4.81 1.32
C LEU A 126 -30.80 -3.85 1.24
N PHE A 127 -30.00 -3.75 2.30
CA PHE A 127 -28.80 -2.92 2.31
C PHE A 127 -27.86 -3.24 1.14
N GLN A 128 -27.61 -4.52 0.89
CA GLN A 128 -26.76 -4.97 -0.22
C GLN A 128 -27.33 -4.57 -1.60
N ARG A 129 -28.64 -4.70 -1.79
CA ARG A 129 -29.32 -4.31 -3.04
C ARG A 129 -29.23 -2.80 -3.26
N THR A 130 -29.63 -2.01 -2.27
CA THR A 130 -29.60 -0.54 -2.31
C THR A 130 -28.18 -0.03 -2.51
N PHE A 131 -27.19 -0.59 -1.79
CA PHE A 131 -25.77 -0.24 -1.97
C PHE A 131 -25.29 -0.52 -3.40
N THR A 132 -25.69 -1.65 -3.99
CA THR A 132 -25.32 -2.02 -5.37
C THR A 132 -25.94 -1.04 -6.38
N GLN A 133 -27.19 -0.63 -6.17
CA GLN A 133 -27.88 0.36 -7.03
C GLN A 133 -27.18 1.74 -6.96
N TYR A 134 -26.84 2.22 -5.77
CA TYR A 134 -26.08 3.47 -5.63
C TYR A 134 -24.68 3.38 -6.25
N CYS A 135 -24.01 2.22 -6.11
CA CYS A 135 -22.72 1.99 -6.76
C CYS A 135 -22.83 2.06 -8.29
N GLN A 136 -23.89 1.47 -8.87
CA GLN A 136 -24.15 1.54 -10.31
C GLN A 136 -24.46 2.97 -10.75
N LYS A 137 -25.29 3.70 -10.01
CA LYS A 137 -25.64 5.10 -10.28
C LYS A 137 -24.42 6.03 -10.27
N LEU A 138 -23.52 5.84 -9.31
CA LEU A 138 -22.28 6.61 -9.17
C LEU A 138 -21.10 6.04 -10.00
N ARG A 139 -21.31 4.95 -10.74
CA ARG A 139 -20.29 4.19 -11.49
C ARG A 139 -19.05 3.81 -10.66
N CYS A 140 -19.20 3.64 -9.35
CA CYS A 140 -18.14 3.25 -8.45
C CYS A 140 -18.16 1.75 -8.16
N HIS A 141 -17.00 1.17 -7.83
CA HIS A 141 -16.92 -0.25 -7.46
C HIS A 141 -15.89 -0.46 -6.34
N PRO A 142 -16.19 -1.25 -5.30
CA PRO A 142 -15.27 -1.45 -4.18
C PRO A 142 -13.91 -2.03 -4.61
N LEU A 143 -13.88 -2.93 -5.60
CA LEU A 143 -12.62 -3.48 -6.14
C LEU A 143 -11.73 -2.41 -6.78
N LYS A 144 -12.30 -1.39 -7.43
CA LYS A 144 -11.51 -0.29 -8.01
C LYS A 144 -10.79 0.52 -6.92
N SER A 145 -11.33 0.57 -5.70
CA SER A 145 -10.67 1.20 -4.54
C SER A 145 -9.51 0.36 -3.99
N ALA A 146 -9.44 -0.94 -4.31
CA ALA A 146 -8.34 -1.83 -3.90
C ALA A 146 -7.20 -1.90 -4.92
N LEU A 147 -7.36 -1.30 -6.10
CA LEU A 147 -6.45 -1.43 -7.24
C LEU A 147 -5.01 -0.98 -6.91
N PHE A 148 -4.86 0.04 -6.07
CA PHE A 148 -3.57 0.54 -5.63
C PHE A 148 -2.73 -0.58 -5.00
N GLY A 149 -3.28 -1.30 -4.02
CA GLY A 149 -2.59 -2.43 -3.40
C GLY A 149 -2.32 -3.57 -4.37
N MET A 150 -3.26 -3.85 -5.28
CA MET A 150 -3.14 -4.95 -6.24
C MET A 150 -2.00 -4.76 -7.25
N ILE A 151 -1.75 -3.52 -7.69
CA ILE A 151 -0.67 -3.23 -8.65
C ILE A 151 0.65 -2.93 -7.92
N GLN A 152 0.59 -2.25 -6.77
CA GLN A 152 1.78 -1.82 -6.05
C GLN A 152 2.56 -2.99 -5.43
N LEU A 153 1.87 -4.04 -4.98
CA LEU A 153 2.51 -5.23 -4.40
C LEU A 153 3.40 -5.96 -5.43
N PRO A 154 2.92 -6.33 -6.63
CA PRO A 154 3.76 -6.88 -7.69
C PRO A 154 4.96 -6.00 -8.05
N VAL A 155 4.76 -4.69 -8.24
CA VAL A 155 5.84 -3.76 -8.58
C VAL A 155 6.89 -3.71 -7.47
N TRP A 156 6.46 -3.63 -6.21
CA TRP A 156 7.37 -3.64 -5.06
C TRP A 156 8.15 -4.96 -4.96
N MET A 157 7.51 -6.10 -5.24
CA MET A 157 8.18 -7.40 -5.31
C MET A 157 9.20 -7.44 -6.44
N THR A 158 8.83 -7.02 -7.65
CA THR A 158 9.73 -6.97 -8.81
C THR A 158 10.99 -6.14 -8.52
N VAL A 159 10.85 -4.96 -7.93
CA VAL A 159 12.00 -4.12 -7.56
C VAL A 159 12.81 -4.76 -6.44
N THR A 160 12.18 -5.36 -5.42
CA THR A 160 12.89 -6.04 -4.33
C THR A 160 13.74 -7.21 -4.84
N PHE A 161 13.19 -8.09 -5.66
CA PHE A 161 13.94 -9.21 -6.22
C PHE A 161 14.93 -8.76 -7.30
N GLY A 162 14.61 -7.73 -8.08
CA GLY A 162 15.53 -7.13 -9.04
C GLY A 162 16.78 -6.55 -8.36
N LEU A 163 16.62 -5.80 -7.27
CA LEU A 163 17.76 -5.30 -6.48
C LEU A 163 18.54 -6.44 -5.81
N ARG A 164 17.86 -7.48 -5.32
CA ARG A 164 18.53 -8.67 -4.78
C ARG A 164 19.42 -9.34 -5.83
N ASN A 165 18.90 -9.49 -7.04
CA ASN A 165 19.63 -10.04 -8.19
C ASN A 165 20.78 -9.11 -8.63
N ALA A 166 20.58 -7.79 -8.57
CA ALA A 166 21.64 -6.81 -8.81
C ALA A 166 22.81 -6.95 -7.82
N CYS A 167 22.52 -7.31 -6.56
CA CYS A 167 23.52 -7.61 -5.54
C CYS A 167 24.21 -8.98 -5.70
N GLY A 168 23.76 -9.84 -6.63
CA GLY A 168 24.31 -11.20 -6.80
C GLY A 168 24.00 -12.16 -5.64
N HIS A 169 22.96 -11.89 -4.85
CA HIS A 169 22.68 -12.68 -3.64
C HIS A 169 22.04 -14.03 -3.98
N GLN A 170 22.59 -15.13 -3.44
CA GLN A 170 22.18 -16.49 -3.74
C GLN A 170 20.71 -16.76 -3.34
N ILE A 171 19.92 -17.33 -4.26
CA ILE A 171 18.56 -17.83 -3.98
C ILE A 171 18.62 -19.25 -3.43
N THR A 172 19.62 -20.03 -3.83
CA THR A 172 19.85 -21.41 -3.39
C THR A 172 21.35 -21.71 -3.34
N PRO A 173 21.82 -22.64 -2.47
CA PRO A 173 23.24 -22.98 -2.34
C PRO A 173 23.87 -23.56 -3.62
N PHE A 174 23.07 -23.88 -4.64
CA PHE A 174 23.53 -24.49 -5.90
C PHE A 174 23.47 -23.55 -7.11
N LEU A 175 22.99 -22.31 -6.97
CA LEU A 175 22.84 -21.39 -8.10
C LEU A 175 23.45 -20.03 -7.74
N TYR A 176 24.71 -19.85 -8.15
CA TYR A 176 25.41 -18.58 -8.09
C TYR A 176 25.13 -17.80 -9.38
N TRP A 177 24.61 -16.58 -9.22
CA TRP A 177 24.51 -15.62 -10.31
C TRP A 177 25.48 -14.47 -10.02
N PRO A 178 26.30 -14.05 -11.00
CA PRO A 178 27.11 -12.87 -10.83
C PRO A 178 26.22 -11.64 -10.57
N PRO A 179 26.70 -10.65 -9.79
CA PRO A 179 25.95 -9.44 -9.56
C PRO A 179 25.64 -8.77 -10.88
N MET A 180 24.35 -8.45 -11.12
CA MET A 180 23.96 -7.76 -12.34
C MET A 180 24.59 -6.36 -12.39
N ILE A 181 24.88 -5.72 -11.25
CA ILE A 181 25.57 -4.42 -11.19
C ILE A 181 26.85 -4.61 -10.35
N PRO A 182 28.03 -4.77 -10.97
CA PRO A 182 29.27 -5.03 -10.24
C PRO A 182 29.68 -3.88 -9.30
N GLU A 183 29.31 -2.64 -9.62
CA GLU A 183 29.61 -1.45 -8.83
C GLU A 183 28.94 -1.47 -7.44
N PHE A 184 27.88 -2.28 -7.25
CA PHE A 184 27.29 -2.47 -5.93
C PHE A 184 28.26 -3.14 -4.97
N VAL A 185 29.16 -3.98 -5.47
CA VAL A 185 30.19 -4.64 -4.66
C VAL A 185 31.24 -3.61 -4.22
N SER A 186 31.69 -2.74 -5.13
CA SER A 186 32.68 -1.71 -4.81
C SER A 186 32.15 -0.66 -3.83
N GLU A 187 30.85 -0.36 -3.88
CA GLU A 187 30.20 0.56 -2.92
C GLU A 187 29.76 -0.12 -1.61
N GLY A 188 29.97 -1.43 -1.44
CA GLY A 188 29.54 -2.17 -0.24
C GLY A 188 28.02 -2.32 -0.09
N LEU A 189 27.25 -2.10 -1.15
CA LEU A 189 25.78 -2.17 -1.14
C LEU A 189 25.24 -3.61 -1.09
N THR A 190 26.07 -4.59 -1.43
CA THR A 190 25.74 -6.03 -1.38
C THR A 190 25.83 -6.61 0.04
N SER A 191 26.62 -5.98 0.92
CA SER A 191 26.79 -6.40 2.30
C SER A 191 25.53 -6.14 3.13
N PRO A 192 25.27 -6.97 4.16
CA PRO A 192 24.17 -6.74 5.10
C PRO A 192 24.25 -5.34 5.73
N THR A 193 23.08 -4.74 5.97
CA THR A 193 23.01 -3.38 6.53
C THR A 193 23.53 -3.35 7.97
N THR A 194 24.61 -2.62 8.21
CA THR A 194 25.11 -2.35 9.58
C THR A 194 24.51 -1.09 10.20
N SER A 195 23.88 -0.24 9.39
CA SER A 195 23.24 1.00 9.85
C SER A 195 21.94 0.72 10.62
N LEU A 196 22.04 0.69 11.95
CA LEU A 196 20.88 0.60 12.84
C LEU A 196 19.90 1.76 12.63
N CYS A 197 20.40 2.94 12.27
CA CYS A 197 19.56 4.10 11.96
C CYS A 197 18.66 3.84 10.75
N LEU A 198 19.21 3.23 9.69
CA LEU A 198 18.44 2.91 8.48
C LEU A 198 17.37 1.84 8.74
N ILE A 199 17.72 0.81 9.53
CA ILE A 199 16.76 -0.22 9.96
C ILE A 199 15.65 0.43 10.80
N ALA A 200 16.01 1.24 11.79
CA ALA A 200 15.05 1.94 12.64
C ALA A 200 14.13 2.88 11.82
N ALA A 201 14.68 3.63 10.87
CA ALA A 201 13.91 4.49 9.98
C ALA A 201 12.94 3.70 9.10
N THR A 202 13.37 2.55 8.57
CA THR A 202 12.53 1.65 7.77
C THR A 202 11.37 1.09 8.60
N THR A 203 11.66 0.61 9.81
CA THR A 203 10.66 0.06 10.74
C THR A 203 9.67 1.15 11.19
N LEU A 204 10.16 2.36 11.48
CA LEU A 204 9.32 3.49 11.82
C LEU A 204 8.39 3.87 10.66
N ALA A 205 8.93 4.05 9.45
CA ALA A 205 8.15 4.48 8.30
C ALA A 205 7.10 3.44 7.90
N THR A 206 7.44 2.14 7.93
CA THR A 206 6.49 1.04 7.66
C THR A 206 5.42 0.94 8.75
N GLY A 207 5.81 1.03 10.02
CA GLY A 207 4.89 1.05 11.16
C GLY A 207 3.90 2.21 11.10
N LEU A 208 4.38 3.43 10.82
CA LEU A 208 3.52 4.62 10.67
C LEU A 208 2.53 4.47 9.50
N ASN A 209 2.93 3.86 8.39
CA ASN A 209 2.02 3.58 7.27
C ASN A 209 0.89 2.62 7.67
N VAL A 210 1.20 1.57 8.43
CA VAL A 210 0.20 0.62 8.95
C VAL A 210 -0.75 1.33 9.91
N GLU A 211 -0.21 2.15 10.82
CA GLU A 211 -0.97 2.90 11.81
C GLU A 211 -1.92 3.91 11.18
N ILE A 212 -1.43 4.78 10.30
CA ILE A 212 -2.26 5.77 9.61
C ILE A 212 -3.37 5.08 8.83
N SER A 213 -3.05 3.99 8.13
CA SER A 213 -4.04 3.21 7.37
C SER A 213 -5.10 2.59 8.28
N HIS A 214 -4.70 2.09 9.45
CA HIS A 214 -5.62 1.52 10.44
C HIS A 214 -6.55 2.60 11.00
N ILE A 215 -5.99 3.68 11.55
CA ILE A 215 -6.76 4.75 12.20
C ILE A 215 -7.71 5.40 11.20
N ARG A 216 -7.31 5.55 9.93
CA ARG A 216 -8.16 6.09 8.87
C ARG A 216 -9.40 5.20 8.59
N ARG A 217 -9.24 3.88 8.62
CA ARG A 217 -10.36 2.93 8.49
C ARG A 217 -11.26 2.96 9.72
N VAL A 218 -10.69 3.05 10.92
CA VAL A 218 -11.44 3.21 12.18
C VAL A 218 -12.27 4.50 12.15
N TYR A 219 -11.65 5.62 11.75
CA TYR A 219 -12.32 6.90 11.59
C TYR A 219 -13.49 6.80 10.60
N GLY A 220 -13.26 6.22 9.42
CA GLY A 220 -14.31 6.06 8.41
C GLY A 220 -15.53 5.29 8.95
N GLN A 221 -15.32 4.17 9.63
CA GLN A 221 -16.41 3.38 10.23
C GLN A 221 -17.11 4.10 11.38
N THR A 222 -16.34 4.81 12.20
CA THR A 222 -16.88 5.58 13.33
C THR A 222 -17.78 6.70 12.82
N ALA A 223 -17.32 7.42 11.81
CA ALA A 223 -18.04 8.52 11.21
C ALA A 223 -19.29 8.02 10.46
N THR A 224 -19.27 6.86 9.78
CA THR A 224 -20.50 6.29 9.20
C THR A 224 -21.50 5.85 10.26
N THR A 225 -21.05 5.26 11.38
CA THR A 225 -21.95 4.77 12.43
C THR A 225 -22.62 5.92 13.19
N THR A 226 -21.84 6.96 13.52
CA THR A 226 -22.37 8.16 14.19
C THR A 226 -23.40 8.87 13.31
N MET A 227 -23.15 8.96 11.99
CA MET A 227 -24.09 9.56 11.03
C MET A 227 -25.41 8.78 10.89
N THR A 228 -25.39 7.45 11.00
CA THR A 228 -26.63 6.65 10.97
C THR A 228 -27.48 6.79 12.23
N LEU A 229 -26.86 7.09 13.37
CA LEU A 229 -27.55 7.19 14.65
C LEU A 229 -28.14 8.59 14.87
N ASP A 230 -27.40 9.64 14.50
CA ASP A 230 -27.89 11.01 14.62
C ASP A 230 -27.27 11.94 13.56
N PRO A 231 -28.03 12.29 12.49
CA PRO A 231 -27.53 13.15 11.42
C PRO A 231 -27.27 14.60 11.87
N LYS A 232 -27.87 15.06 12.98
CA LYS A 232 -27.64 16.41 13.52
C LYS A 232 -26.31 16.48 14.28
N LEU A 233 -25.92 15.40 14.95
CA LEU A 233 -24.65 15.28 15.68
C LEU A 233 -23.43 15.25 14.76
N ALA A 234 -23.62 14.85 13.50
CA ALA A 234 -22.58 14.85 12.47
C ALA A 234 -22.20 16.26 11.96
N ALA A 235 -23.11 17.24 12.08
CA ALA A 235 -22.88 18.62 11.67
C ALA A 235 -22.08 19.43 12.71
N GLN A 236 -22.16 19.03 13.98
CA GLN A 236 -21.21 19.46 15.02
C GLN A 236 -19.99 18.55 14.95
N ASP A 237 -18.78 19.08 15.06
CA ASP A 237 -17.49 18.34 15.03
C ASP A 237 -17.34 17.26 16.17
N CYS A 238 -18.44 16.89 16.83
CA CYS A 238 -18.61 15.96 17.96
C CYS A 238 -18.62 14.48 17.53
N ALA A 239 -18.70 14.16 16.24
CA ALA A 239 -18.53 12.80 15.71
C ALA A 239 -17.14 12.18 16.05
N THR A 240 -16.20 13.00 16.53
CA THR A 240 -14.83 12.57 16.89
C THR A 240 -14.72 11.84 18.23
N THR A 241 -15.80 11.71 19.01
CA THR A 241 -15.75 11.19 20.40
C THR A 241 -16.37 9.81 20.62
N VAL A 242 -17.26 9.34 19.75
CA VAL A 242 -17.98 8.07 19.96
C VAL A 242 -17.25 6.95 19.21
N MET A 243 -16.25 6.34 19.84
CA MET A 243 -15.62 5.13 19.29
C MET A 243 -16.62 3.97 19.25
N PRO A 244 -16.70 3.19 18.16
CA PRO A 244 -17.51 1.98 18.14
C PRO A 244 -17.00 1.00 19.20
N THR A 245 -17.90 0.53 20.06
CA THR A 245 -17.61 -0.39 21.17
C THR A 245 -16.98 -1.71 20.68
N CYS A 246 -17.32 -2.14 19.47
CA CYS A 246 -16.79 -3.35 18.85
C CYS A 246 -16.30 -3.07 17.42
N LEU A 247 -14.97 -3.05 17.22
CA LEU A 247 -14.40 -3.06 15.87
C LEU A 247 -14.58 -4.43 15.20
N PRO A 248 -14.88 -4.46 13.89
CA PRO A 248 -15.03 -5.71 13.15
C PRO A 248 -13.74 -6.52 13.14
N TRP A 249 -13.87 -7.84 13.17
CA TRP A 249 -12.72 -8.76 13.23
C TRP A 249 -11.74 -8.56 12.07
N GLN A 250 -12.24 -8.25 10.87
CA GLN A 250 -11.44 -8.01 9.66
C GLN A 250 -10.47 -6.84 9.84
N LEU A 251 -10.90 -5.78 10.51
CA LEU A 251 -10.07 -4.60 10.73
C LEU A 251 -8.97 -4.88 11.77
N LYS A 252 -9.30 -5.65 12.82
CA LYS A 252 -8.30 -6.14 13.79
C LYS A 252 -7.30 -7.09 13.14
N PHE A 253 -7.77 -8.00 12.29
CA PHE A 253 -6.94 -8.93 11.54
C PHE A 253 -5.97 -8.18 10.63
N ALA A 254 -6.46 -7.23 9.82
CA ALA A 254 -5.63 -6.43 8.94
C ALA A 254 -4.56 -5.63 9.70
N HIS A 255 -4.90 -5.09 10.88
CA HIS A 255 -3.95 -4.37 11.72
C HIS A 255 -2.83 -5.28 12.26
N ARG A 256 -3.20 -6.47 12.77
CA ARG A 256 -2.23 -7.47 13.25
C ARG A 256 -1.31 -7.97 12.14
N VAL A 257 -1.87 -8.25 10.95
CA VAL A 257 -1.07 -8.66 9.79
C VAL A 257 -0.12 -7.55 9.35
N GLY A 258 -0.56 -6.29 9.35
CA GLY A 258 0.31 -5.14 9.04
C GLY A 258 1.48 -4.99 10.02
N HIS A 259 1.24 -5.14 11.32
CA HIS A 259 2.31 -5.13 12.32
C HIS A 259 3.23 -6.34 12.20
N LEU A 260 2.68 -7.53 11.97
CA LEU A 260 3.50 -8.73 11.71
C LEU A 260 4.42 -8.49 10.51
N GLY A 261 3.91 -7.91 9.42
CA GLY A 261 4.72 -7.52 8.26
C GLY A 261 5.81 -6.51 8.61
N THR A 262 5.52 -5.52 9.46
CA THR A 262 6.50 -4.54 9.94
C THR A 262 7.63 -5.21 10.75
N LEU A 263 7.28 -6.14 11.64
CA LEU A 263 8.24 -6.92 12.42
C LEU A 263 9.12 -7.81 11.53
N LEU A 264 8.52 -8.46 10.54
CA LEU A 264 9.24 -9.28 9.56
C LEU A 264 10.22 -8.43 8.75
N ILE A 265 9.80 -7.27 8.22
CA ILE A 265 10.69 -6.36 7.48
C ILE A 265 11.85 -5.92 8.38
N SER A 266 11.58 -5.55 9.64
CA SER A 266 12.63 -5.17 10.58
C SER A 266 13.63 -6.30 10.84
N PHE A 267 13.14 -7.53 11.01
CA PHE A 267 13.99 -8.71 11.22
C PHE A 267 14.85 -9.04 9.99
N PHE A 268 14.23 -9.08 8.80
CA PHE A 268 14.95 -9.38 7.56
C PHE A 268 15.91 -8.26 7.13
N SER A 269 15.71 -7.02 7.58
CA SER A 269 16.61 -5.91 7.26
C SER A 269 18.04 -6.12 7.80
N PHE A 270 18.22 -6.90 8.87
CA PHE A 270 19.55 -7.26 9.38
C PHE A 270 20.33 -8.18 8.44
N PHE A 271 19.63 -9.00 7.64
CA PHE A 271 20.23 -9.97 6.72
C PHE A 271 20.20 -9.50 5.27
N ALA A 272 19.39 -8.49 4.97
CA ALA A 272 19.21 -7.96 3.63
C ALA A 272 20.41 -7.08 3.23
N PRO A 273 20.83 -7.13 1.95
CA PRO A 273 21.74 -6.17 1.35
C PRO A 273 21.34 -4.72 1.64
N SER A 274 22.33 -3.87 1.86
CA SER A 274 22.13 -2.44 2.11
C SER A 274 21.31 -1.74 1.03
N ALA A 275 21.49 -2.12 -0.24
CA ALA A 275 20.66 -1.64 -1.34
C ALA A 275 19.15 -1.86 -1.12
N LEU A 276 18.76 -3.02 -0.58
CA LEU A 276 17.35 -3.35 -0.34
C LEU A 276 16.76 -2.53 0.80
N VAL A 277 17.50 -2.36 1.89
CA VAL A 277 17.00 -1.60 3.05
C VAL A 277 16.87 -0.10 2.68
N ILE A 278 17.78 0.45 1.87
CA ILE A 278 17.65 1.81 1.32
C ILE A 278 16.38 1.93 0.47
N PHE A 279 16.14 0.96 -0.42
CA PHE A 279 14.93 0.91 -1.23
C PHE A 279 13.67 0.84 -0.35
N TRP A 280 13.61 -0.09 0.61
CA TRP A 280 12.46 -0.25 1.50
C TRP A 280 12.19 0.99 2.34
N CYS A 281 13.24 1.62 2.90
CA CYS A 281 13.14 2.87 3.64
C CYS A 281 12.57 3.99 2.78
N THR A 282 13.14 4.20 1.59
CA THR A 282 12.72 5.26 0.66
C THR A 282 11.29 5.04 0.18
N SER A 283 10.97 3.80 -0.18
CA SER A 283 9.63 3.35 -0.57
C SER A 283 8.60 3.64 0.52
N ALA A 284 8.88 3.25 1.76
CA ALA A 284 7.96 3.41 2.88
C ALA A 284 7.78 4.89 3.22
N SER A 285 8.87 5.66 3.18
CA SER A 285 8.84 7.11 3.40
C SER A 285 8.01 7.83 2.33
N HIS A 286 8.18 7.48 1.06
CA HIS A 286 7.35 8.03 -0.03
C HIS A 286 5.87 7.69 0.15
N GLN A 287 5.55 6.45 0.53
CA GLN A 287 4.17 6.05 0.81
C GLN A 287 3.57 6.82 1.99
N LEU A 288 4.36 7.06 3.03
CA LEU A 288 3.94 7.85 4.19
C LEU A 288 3.61 9.28 3.77
N VAL A 289 4.47 9.89 2.98
CA VAL A 289 4.27 11.22 2.41
C VAL A 289 3.01 11.26 1.54
N LEU A 290 2.78 10.28 0.67
CA LEU A 290 1.55 10.19 -0.14
C LEU A 290 0.29 10.08 0.73
N ASN A 291 0.31 9.23 1.75
CA ASN A 291 -0.81 9.05 2.69
C ASN A 291 -1.10 10.36 3.43
N LEU A 292 -0.07 11.07 3.89
CA LEU A 292 -0.22 12.36 4.56
C LEU A 292 -0.73 13.44 3.61
N PHE A 293 -0.23 13.53 2.38
CA PHE A 293 -0.72 14.50 1.39
C PHE A 293 -2.18 14.27 1.04
N CYS A 294 -2.59 13.02 0.83
CA CYS A 294 -3.98 12.72 0.49
C CYS A 294 -4.95 12.90 1.67
N LEU A 295 -4.46 12.99 2.90
CA LEU A 295 -5.28 13.39 4.04
C LEU A 295 -5.64 14.88 4.00
N SER A 296 -4.84 15.72 3.34
CA SER A 296 -5.07 17.16 3.25
C SER A 296 -6.26 17.50 2.35
N ASN A 297 -7.24 18.23 2.89
CA ASN A 297 -8.41 18.68 2.13
C ASN A 297 -8.05 19.57 0.93
N ARG A 298 -6.92 20.29 0.97
CA ARG A 298 -6.44 21.10 -0.16
C ARG A 298 -5.98 20.23 -1.32
N VAL A 299 -5.17 19.22 -1.01
CA VAL A 299 -4.66 18.26 -2.00
C VAL A 299 -5.81 17.43 -2.56
N ARG A 300 -6.76 17.01 -1.71
CA ARG A 300 -7.98 16.33 -2.17
C ARG A 300 -8.80 17.18 -3.13
N GLY A 301 -8.94 18.48 -2.85
CA GLY A 301 -9.59 19.42 -3.76
C GLY A 301 -8.85 19.56 -5.09
N LEU A 302 -7.52 19.70 -5.05
CA LEU A 302 -6.68 19.76 -6.26
C LEU A 302 -6.79 18.48 -7.10
N LEU A 303 -6.86 17.33 -6.44
CA LEU A 303 -7.07 16.03 -7.08
C LEU A 303 -8.55 15.80 -7.45
N GLY A 304 -9.46 16.75 -7.30
CA GLY A 304 -10.87 16.58 -7.67
C GLY A 304 -11.58 15.42 -6.94
N ILE A 305 -11.12 15.08 -5.72
CA ILE A 305 -11.77 14.08 -4.87
C ILE A 305 -13.05 14.70 -4.32
N THR A 306 -14.19 14.04 -4.53
CA THR A 306 -15.48 14.51 -4.03
C THR A 306 -15.47 14.58 -2.49
N LYS A 307 -16.01 15.68 -1.95
CA LYS A 307 -16.19 15.82 -0.50
C LYS A 307 -17.29 14.84 -0.08
N THR A 308 -16.96 13.94 0.83
CA THR A 308 -17.94 13.02 1.41
C THR A 308 -18.58 13.68 2.64
N PRO A 309 -19.82 13.32 3.00
CA PRO A 309 -20.45 13.83 4.22
C PRO A 309 -19.67 13.45 5.48
N VAL A 310 -18.81 12.43 5.38
CA VAL A 310 -17.95 11.84 6.42
C VAL A 310 -16.66 12.64 6.67
N ASP A 311 -16.31 13.56 5.78
CA ASP A 311 -15.02 14.27 5.82
C ASP A 311 -15.00 15.40 6.85
N ALA A 312 -14.07 15.33 7.81
CA ALA A 312 -13.84 16.39 8.79
C ALA A 312 -13.27 17.66 8.14
N LYS A 313 -13.67 18.83 8.66
CA LYS A 313 -13.09 20.13 8.27
C LYS A 313 -11.58 20.19 8.51
N ARG A 314 -11.10 19.60 9.61
CA ARG A 314 -9.68 19.50 10.01
C ARG A 314 -9.26 18.04 10.13
N PRO A 315 -8.80 17.39 9.04
CA PRO A 315 -8.66 15.94 8.98
C PRO A 315 -7.53 15.40 9.86
N TYR A 316 -6.38 16.08 9.94
CA TYR A 316 -5.28 15.68 10.84
C TYR A 316 -5.70 15.72 12.30
N LEU A 317 -6.46 16.75 12.69
CA LEU A 317 -6.87 16.94 14.07
C LEU A 317 -7.97 15.94 14.46
N ALA A 318 -8.89 15.61 13.54
CA ALA A 318 -9.85 14.53 13.73
C ALA A 318 -9.15 13.17 13.88
N LEU A 319 -8.16 12.87 13.03
CA LEU A 319 -7.37 11.65 13.10
C LEU A 319 -6.60 11.55 14.42
N TRP A 320 -6.00 12.66 14.88
CA TRP A 320 -5.30 12.73 16.16
C TRP A 320 -6.22 12.46 17.35
N ARG A 321 -7.43 13.02 17.36
CA ARG A 321 -8.43 12.74 18.41
C ARG A 321 -8.80 11.25 18.46
N VAL A 322 -9.01 10.64 17.30
CA VAL A 322 -9.28 9.18 17.20
C VAL A 322 -8.09 8.37 17.71
N ALA A 323 -6.87 8.73 17.33
CA ALA A 323 -5.66 8.08 17.82
C ALA A 323 -5.56 8.18 19.36
N LYS A 324 -5.81 9.37 19.93
CA LYS A 324 -5.80 9.62 21.38
C LYS A 324 -6.88 8.81 22.12
N SER A 325 -8.07 8.67 21.54
CA SER A 325 -9.12 7.86 22.16
C SER A 325 -8.83 6.36 22.10
N HIS A 326 -8.23 5.89 21.00
CA HIS A 326 -7.96 4.49 20.72
C HIS A 326 -6.74 3.96 21.49
N TYR A 327 -5.65 4.73 21.56
CA TYR A 327 -4.41 4.31 22.23
C TYR A 327 -4.33 4.81 23.67
N ARG A 328 -4.33 3.86 24.62
CA ARG A 328 -4.18 4.16 26.06
C ARG A 328 -2.89 4.92 26.38
N ILE A 329 -1.82 4.65 25.64
CA ILE A 329 -0.51 5.32 25.82
C ILE A 329 -0.62 6.81 25.49
N LEU A 330 -1.21 7.16 24.34
CA LEU A 330 -1.42 8.56 23.94
C LEU A 330 -2.34 9.29 24.93
N ARG A 331 -3.35 8.59 25.47
CA ARG A 331 -4.21 9.14 26.53
C ARG A 331 -3.42 9.46 27.81
N ARG A 332 -2.48 8.59 28.21
CA ARG A 332 -1.63 8.81 29.39
C ARG A 332 -0.65 9.97 29.20
N ILE A 333 -0.04 10.08 28.02
CA ILE A 333 0.93 11.16 27.71
C ILE A 333 0.22 12.51 27.79
N SER A 334 -0.93 12.65 27.13
CA SER A 334 -1.64 13.93 27.10
C SER A 334 -2.35 14.31 28.41
N ASN A 335 -2.44 13.40 29.38
CA ASN A 335 -2.97 13.72 30.72
C ASN A 335 -1.85 14.13 31.70
N ARG A 336 -0.58 14.09 31.28
CA ARG A 336 0.58 14.55 32.07
C ARG A 336 0.97 16.00 31.77
N ASP A 337 0.46 16.57 30.68
CA ASP A 337 0.56 17.99 30.31
C ASP A 337 -0.66 18.76 30.83
#